data_AF-A0A2N5MKT0-F1
#
_entry.id   AF-A0A2N5MKT0-F1
#
_cell.length_a   1.000
_cell.length_b   1.000
_cell.length_c   1.000
_cell.angle_alpha   90.00
_cell.angle_beta   90.00
_cell.angle_gamma   90.00
#
_symmetry.space_group_name_H-M   'P 1'
#
loop_
_entity.id
_entity.type
_entity.pdbx_description
1 polymer ?
#
loop_
_entity_poly.entity_id
_entity_poly.type
_entity_poly.pdbx_seq_one_letter_code
_entity_poly.pdbx_strand_id
1 'polypeptide(L)' 'MLSNIGVPGLILILVLALIIFGPKKLPEIGRAFGQTLREFKKSTRELTSDVMEEFEEEKKKAVK' A
#
# COMPACT_ATOMS: atom_id res chain seq x y z
N MET A 1 -18.48 20.43 -11.45
CA MET A 1 -19.32 20.68 -10.24
C MET A 1 -18.72 20.04 -8.99
N LEU A 2 -18.21 18.80 -9.03
CA LEU A 2 -17.57 18.15 -7.87
C LEU A 2 -16.20 18.76 -7.48
N SER A 3 -15.43 19.30 -8.43
CA SER A 3 -14.11 19.90 -8.15
C SER A 3 -14.18 21.20 -7.32
N ASN A 4 -15.35 21.86 -7.25
CA ASN A 4 -15.56 23.05 -6.40
C ASN A 4 -15.89 22.71 -4.95
N ILE A 5 -16.09 21.43 -4.63
CA ILE A 5 -16.45 20.99 -3.28
C ILE A 5 -15.21 20.94 -2.37
N GLY A 6 -14.02 20.82 -2.96
CA GLY A 6 -12.72 20.95 -2.27
C GLY A 6 -12.57 20.07 -1.03
N VAL A 7 -11.62 20.46 -0.17
CA VAL A 7 -11.41 19.85 1.14
C VAL A 7 -12.69 19.86 2.02
N PRO A 8 -13.54 20.92 2.02
CA PRO A 8 -14.74 20.95 2.86
C PRO A 8 -15.72 19.81 2.62
N GLY A 9 -16.03 19.44 1.38
CA GLY A 9 -16.97 18.33 1.18
C GLY A 9 -16.34 16.95 1.35
N LEU A 10 -15.02 16.82 1.21
CA LEU A 10 -14.33 15.59 1.61
C LEU A 10 -14.46 15.37 3.12
N ILE A 11 -14.38 16.42 3.93
CA ILE A 11 -14.64 16.37 5.38
C ILE A 11 -16.08 15.95 5.65
N LEU A 12 -17.07 16.49 4.93
CA LEU A 12 -18.48 16.11 5.11
C LEU A 12 -18.71 14.62 4.85
N ILE A 13 -18.14 14.08 3.77
CA ILE A 13 -18.20 12.65 3.46
C ILE A 13 -17.52 11.83 4.55
N LEU A 14 -16.36 12.29 5.03
CA LEU A 14 -15.65 11.64 6.15
C LEU A 14 -16.51 11.59 7.40
N VAL A 15 -17.20 12.69 7.76
CA VAL A 15 -18.11 12.72 8.92
C VAL A 15 -19.25 11.72 8.76
N LEU A 16 -19.88 11.63 7.59
CA LEU A 16 -20.92 10.63 7.33
C LEU A 16 -20.38 9.20 7.45
N ALA A 17 -19.20 8.93 6.89
CA ALA A 17 -18.53 7.65 7.03
C ALA A 17 -18.20 7.33 8.49
N LEU A 18 -17.76 8.33 9.27
CA LEU A 18 -17.48 8.18 10.70
C LEU A 18 -18.75 7.93 11.53
N ILE A 19 -19.91 8.42 11.11
CA ILE A 19 -21.18 8.11 11.78
C ILE A 19 -21.57 6.64 11.54
N ILE A 20 -21.39 6.14 10.31
CA ILE A 20 -21.74 4.76 9.94
C ILE A 20 -20.74 3.75 10.52
N PHE A 21 -19.45 4.00 10.34
CA PHE A 21 -18.38 3.06 10.71
C PHE A 21 -17.81 3.34 12.11
N GLY A 22 -17.89 4.58 12.61
CA GLY A 22 -17.27 4.99 13.87
C GLY A 22 -15.81 5.46 13.71
N PRO A 23 -15.35 6.43 14.51
CA PRO A 23 -14.01 7.02 14.40
C PRO A 23 -12.87 6.08 14.76
N LYS A 24 -13.15 5.00 15.49
CA LYS A 24 -12.13 4.00 15.85
C LYS A 24 -11.86 2.98 14.74
N LYS A 25 -12.86 2.68 13.89
CA LYS A 25 -12.74 1.63 12.85
C LYS A 25 -11.83 2.04 11.70
N LEU A 26 -11.87 3.30 11.26
CA LEU A 26 -11.03 3.77 10.16
C LEU A 26 -9.52 3.63 10.46
N PRO A 27 -9.01 4.09 11.62
CA PRO A 27 -7.62 3.85 12.02
C PRO A 27 -7.27 2.37 12.21
N GLU A 28 -8.19 1.56 12.73
CA GLU A 28 -8.00 0.13 12.94
C GLU A 28 -7.82 -0.63 11.62
N ILE A 29 -8.70 -0.37 10.64
CA ILE A 29 -8.61 -0.92 9.28
C ILE A 29 -7.31 -0.44 8.60
N GLY A 30 -6.97 0.84 8.73
CA GLY A 30 -5.74 1.38 8.17
C GLY A 30 -4.48 0.73 8.75
N ARG A 31 -4.46 0.41 10.05
CA ARG A 31 -3.35 -0.30 10.70
C ARG A 31 -3.23 -1.74 10.19
N ALA A 32 -4.33 -2.48 10.14
CA ALA A 32 -4.35 -3.85 9.64
C ALA A 32 -3.92 -3.91 8.17
N PHE A 33 -4.51 -3.08 7.32
CA PHE A 33 -4.16 -2.98 5.90
C PHE A 33 -2.70 -2.54 5.71
N GLY A 34 -2.23 -1.56 6.50
CA GLY A 34 -0.85 -1.09 6.46
C GLY A 34 0.17 -2.18 6.83
N GLN A 35 -0.15 -3.04 7.81
CA GLN A 35 0.68 -4.20 8.15
C GLN A 35 0.73 -5.19 6.98
N THR A 36 -0.42 -5.51 6.38
CA THR A 36 -0.48 -6.39 5.19
C THR A 36 0.33 -5.83 4.03
N LEU A 37 0.20 -4.53 3.72
CA LEU A 37 0.96 -3.89 2.64
C LEU A 37 2.47 -3.88 2.92
N ARG A 38 2.86 -3.72 4.19
CA ARG A 38 4.27 -3.76 4.59
C ARG A 38 4.87 -5.15 4.41
N GLU A 39 4.16 -6.19 4.83
CA GLU A 39 4.58 -7.58 4.64
C GLU A 39 4.61 -7.94 3.16
N PHE A 40 3.57 -7.60 2.41
CA PHE A 40 3.52 -7.81 0.97
C PHE A 40 4.72 -7.17 0.26
N LYS A 41 5.01 -5.89 0.56
CA LYS A 41 6.18 -5.18 -0.01
C LYS A 41 7.50 -5.88 0.35
N LYS A 42 7.63 -6.40 1.57
CA LYS A 42 8.83 -7.10 2.01
C LYS A 42 9.01 -8.40 1.21
N SER A 43 7.97 -9.23 1.14
CA SER A 43 8.00 -10.48 0.37
C SER A 43 8.28 -10.24 -1.12
N THR A 44 7.63 -9.25 -1.74
CA THR A 44 7.90 -8.89 -3.14
C THR A 44 9.35 -8.46 -3.36
N ARG A 45 9.94 -7.70 -2.41
CA ARG A 45 11.32 -7.26 -2.52
C ARG A 45 12.31 -8.43 -2.41
N GLU A 46 12.09 -9.34 -1.47
CA GLU A 46 12.91 -10.55 -1.31
C GLU A 46 12.88 -11.39 -2.60
N LEU A 47 11.68 -11.69 -3.11
CA LEU A 47 11.53 -12.44 -4.38
C LEU A 47 12.21 -11.74 -5.57
N THR A 48 12.09 -10.41 -5.65
CA THR A 48 12.72 -9.65 -6.75
C THR A 48 14.24 -9.65 -6.64
N SER A 49 14.77 -9.55 -5.42
CA SER A 49 16.21 -9.58 -5.16
C SER A 49 16.81 -10.95 -5.48
N ASP A 50 16.19 -12.04 -5.03
CA ASP A 50 16.66 -13.40 -5.31
C ASP A 50 16.70 -13.68 -6.82
N VAL A 51 15.65 -13.27 -7.53
CA VAL A 51 15.55 -13.41 -8.99
C VAL A 51 16.61 -12.55 -9.70
N MET A 52 16.85 -11.31 -9.25
CA MET A 52 17.90 -10.45 -9.81
C MET A 52 19.31 -11.02 -9.58
N GLU A 53 19.57 -11.59 -8.41
CA GLU A 53 20.86 -12.22 -8.10
C GLU A 53 21.11 -13.46 -8.97
N GLU A 54 20.10 -14.29 -9.18
CA GLU A 54 20.19 -15.46 -10.06
C GLU A 54 20.45 -15.07 -11.53
N PHE A 55 19.77 -14.03 -12.04
CA PHE A 55 20.03 -13.49 -13.38
C PHE A 55 21.43 -12.89 -13.54
N GLU A 56 21.96 -12.20 -12.52
CA GLU A 56 23.31 -11.64 -12.54
C GLU A 56 24.38 -12.74 -12.48
N GLU A 57 24.15 -13.83 -11.73
CA GLU A 57 25.04 -15.00 -11.73
C GLU A 57 25.05 -15.73 -13.08
N GLU A 58 23.89 -15.95 -13.70
CA GLU A 58 23.80 -16.54 -15.05
C GLU A 58 24.55 -15.69 -16.09
N LYS A 59 24.37 -14.36 -16.06
CA LYS A 59 25.10 -13.46 -16.97
C LYS A 59 26.61 -13.54 -16.79
N LYS A 60 27.11 -13.59 -15.55
CA LYS A 60 28.56 -13.71 -15.30
C LYS A 60 29.13 -15.05 -15.75
N LYS A 61 28.35 -16.13 -15.68
CA LYS A 61 28.74 -17.45 -16.18
C LYS A 61 28.73 -17.52 -17.71
N ALA A 62 27.84 -16.80 -18.39
CA ALA A 62 27.74 -16.79 -19.85
C ALA A 62 28.80 -15.92 -20.56
N VAL A 63 29.40 -14.95 -19.85
CA VAL A 63 30.42 -14.03 -20.39
C VAL A 63 31.85 -14.53 -20.14
N LYS A 64 32.03 -15.58 -19.34
CA LYS A 64 33.33 -16.17 -18.97
C LYS A 64 33.60 -17.44 -19.76
#